data_AF-Q0QX12-F1
#
_entry.id   AF-Q0QX12-F1
#
_cell.length_a   1.000
_cell.length_b   1.000
_cell.length_c   1.000
_cell.angle_alpha   90.00
_cell.angle_beta   90.00
_cell.angle_gamma   90.00
#
_symmetry.space_group_name_H-M   'P 1'
#
loop_
_entity.id
_entity.type
_entity.pdbx_description
1 polymer ?
#
loop_
_entity_poly.entity_id
_entity_poly.type
_entity_poly.pdbx_seq_one_letter_code
_entity_poly.pdbx_strand_id
1 'polypeptide(L)'
;SVSATTRSPRVGEVDGVNYHFLTKEEFKQRIAEDDFLEHAEVYGNYYGTPKSSVEKMLDEGKNVILEIDIQGALKVKEKATDGVFIFILPPSMEELKQRIIKRGSETPESLMTRFKSAYKEIN
;
A
#
# COMPACT_ATOMS: atom_id res chain seq x y z
N SER A 1 -9.18 -7.96 0.26
CA SER A 1 -8.45 -8.23 1.51
C SER A 1 -8.18 -6.90 2.22
N VAL A 2 -8.04 -6.89 3.55
CA VAL A 2 -7.66 -5.69 4.32
C VAL A 2 -6.15 -5.74 4.54
N SER A 3 -5.42 -4.75 4.02
CA SER A 3 -3.96 -4.70 4.14
C SER A 3 -3.52 -4.25 5.55
N ALA A 4 -2.28 -4.54 5.92
CA ALA A 4 -1.66 -4.03 7.14
C ALA A 4 -0.80 -2.79 6.86
N THR A 5 -0.69 -1.88 7.83
CA THR A 5 0.24 -0.75 7.76
C THR A 5 0.79 -0.35 9.12
N THR A 6 1.99 0.25 9.12
CA THR A 6 2.57 0.86 10.33
C THR A 6 2.32 2.36 10.45
N ARG A 7 1.61 2.94 9.48
CA ARG A 7 1.17 4.33 9.56
C ARG A 7 0.08 4.44 10.64
N SER A 8 0.08 5.52 11.41
CA SER A 8 -1.04 5.83 12.29
C SER A 8 -2.36 6.05 11.53
N PRO A 9 -3.51 5.59 12.07
CA PRO A 9 -4.80 5.81 11.45
C PRO A 9 -5.10 7.31 11.28
N ARG A 10 -5.73 7.67 10.16
CA ARG A 10 -6.29 9.00 9.94
C ARG A 10 -7.65 9.11 10.60
N VAL A 11 -8.14 10.34 10.75
CA VAL A 11 -9.49 10.61 11.24
C VAL A 11 -10.52 9.86 10.39
N GLY A 12 -11.31 9.01 11.03
CA GLY A 12 -12.36 8.21 10.40
C GLY A 12 -11.92 6.82 9.90
N GLU A 13 -10.63 6.48 9.96
CA GLU A 13 -10.18 5.11 9.65
C GLU A 13 -10.42 4.18 10.87
N VAL A 14 -10.84 2.95 10.58
CA VAL A 14 -11.16 1.91 11.57
C VAL A 14 -10.26 0.70 11.35
N ASP A 15 -9.65 0.20 12.43
CA ASP A 15 -8.81 -0.99 12.40
C ASP A 15 -9.60 -2.24 11.97
N GLY A 16 -8.99 -3.08 11.12
CA GLY A 16 -9.62 -4.26 10.54
C GLY A 16 -10.66 -3.97 9.46
N VAL A 17 -10.98 -2.70 9.19
CA VAL A 17 -11.86 -2.27 8.10
C VAL A 17 -11.07 -1.60 7.00
N ASN A 18 -10.31 -0.56 7.35
CA ASN A 18 -9.49 0.17 6.39
C ASN A 18 -8.11 -0.47 6.26
N TYR A 19 -7.46 -0.72 7.39
CA TYR A 19 -6.18 -1.42 7.51
C TYR A 19 -6.12 -2.18 8.83
N HIS A 20 -5.21 -3.14 8.92
CA HIS A 20 -4.66 -3.57 10.20
C HIS A 20 -3.51 -2.64 10.58
N PHE A 21 -3.72 -1.81 11.58
CA PHE A 21 -2.72 -0.85 12.07
C PHE A 21 -1.79 -1.55 13.05
N LEU A 22 -0.55 -1.78 12.63
CA LEU A 22 0.47 -2.50 13.39
C LEU A 22 1.60 -1.58 13.82
N THR A 23 2.33 -1.95 14.86
CA THR A 23 3.65 -1.38 15.14
C THR A 23 4.67 -1.86 14.11
N LYS A 24 5.82 -1.17 14.01
CA LYS A 24 6.90 -1.57 13.08
C LYS A 24 7.48 -2.92 13.48
N GLU A 25 7.52 -3.20 14.76
CA GLU A 25 8.01 -4.43 15.38
C GLU A 25 7.11 -5.61 14.99
N GLU A 26 5.80 -5.49 15.20
CA GLU A 26 4.81 -6.51 14.79
C GLU A 26 4.83 -6.74 13.27
N PHE A 27 4.94 -5.67 12.48
CA PHE A 27 5.00 -5.80 11.04
C PHE A 27 6.25 -6.58 10.60
N LYS A 28 7.42 -6.25 11.15
CA LYS A 28 8.67 -6.95 10.85
C LYS A 28 8.66 -8.40 11.30
N GLN A 29 8.01 -8.71 12.42
CA GLN A 29 7.80 -10.09 12.85
C GLN A 29 7.00 -10.86 11.79
N ARG A 30 5.88 -10.30 11.31
CA ARG A 30 5.07 -10.94 10.27
C ARG A 30 5.79 -11.10 8.92
N ILE A 31 6.71 -10.19 8.58
CA ILE A 31 7.62 -10.38 7.44
C ILE A 31 8.50 -11.62 7.66
N ALA A 32 9.10 -11.76 8.85
CA ALA A 32 9.96 -12.91 9.17
C ALA A 32 9.21 -14.26 9.15
N GLU A 33 7.88 -14.22 9.36
CA GLU A 33 6.98 -15.37 9.32
C GLU A 33 6.40 -15.67 7.91
N ASP A 34 6.82 -14.94 6.86
CA ASP A 34 6.27 -15.04 5.48
C ASP A 34 4.74 -14.84 5.39
N ASP A 35 4.17 -14.01 6.26
CA ASP A 35 2.70 -13.84 6.37
C ASP A 35 2.12 -12.86 5.33
N PHE A 36 2.97 -12.20 4.55
CA PHE A 36 2.56 -11.22 3.54
C PHE A 36 2.74 -11.74 2.12
N LEU A 37 1.69 -11.59 1.29
CA LEU A 37 1.78 -11.84 -0.15
C LEU A 37 2.80 -10.89 -0.78
N GLU A 38 2.69 -9.62 -0.42
CA GLU A 38 3.59 -8.54 -0.76
C GLU A 38 3.72 -7.59 0.44
N HIS A 39 4.87 -6.92 0.52
CA HIS A 39 5.05 -5.82 1.45
C HIS A 39 6.05 -4.82 0.89
N ALA A 40 5.91 -3.54 1.27
CA ALA A 40 6.80 -2.46 0.88
C ALA A 40 6.97 -1.44 2.01
N GLU A 41 8.10 -0.73 2.02
CA GLU A 41 8.27 0.46 2.86
C GLU A 41 8.04 1.70 2.00
N VAL A 42 7.00 2.45 2.33
CA VAL A 42 6.56 3.62 1.59
C VAL A 42 6.52 4.81 2.54
N TYR A 43 7.39 5.79 2.29
CA TYR A 43 7.47 7.02 3.10
C TYR A 43 7.72 6.75 4.59
N GLY A 44 8.55 5.74 4.90
CA GLY A 44 8.92 5.37 6.26
C GLY A 44 7.87 4.55 7.02
N ASN A 45 6.78 4.15 6.36
CA ASN A 45 5.78 3.24 6.89
C ASN A 45 5.75 1.95 6.07
N TYR A 46 5.57 0.82 6.73
CA TYR A 46 5.36 -0.44 6.03
C TYR A 46 3.89 -0.58 5.63
N TYR A 47 3.69 -1.24 4.49
CA TYR A 47 2.42 -1.68 3.95
C TYR A 47 2.58 -3.12 3.49
N GLY A 48 1.55 -3.94 3.68
CA GLY A 48 1.58 -5.31 3.16
C GLY A 48 0.22 -5.98 3.20
N THR A 49 0.03 -6.90 2.27
CA THR A 49 -1.24 -7.61 2.09
C THR A 49 -1.14 -9.01 2.71
N PRO A 50 -1.94 -9.34 3.74
CA PRO A 50 -1.89 -10.66 4.37
C PRO A 50 -2.18 -11.78 3.38
N LYS A 51 -1.25 -12.74 3.28
CA LYS A 51 -1.29 -13.83 2.31
C LYS A 51 -2.50 -14.74 2.50
N SER A 52 -2.71 -15.18 3.74
CA SER A 52 -3.81 -16.06 4.13
C SER A 52 -5.19 -15.49 3.78
N SER A 53 -5.37 -14.16 3.88
CA SER A 53 -6.62 -13.49 3.53
C SER A 53 -6.88 -13.51 2.03
N VAL A 54 -5.84 -13.34 1.20
CA VAL A 54 -5.96 -13.38 -0.26
C VAL A 54 -6.25 -14.80 -0.73
N GLU A 55 -5.45 -15.77 -0.28
CA GLU A 55 -5.60 -17.18 -0.66
C GLU A 55 -7.00 -17.70 -0.33
N LYS A 56 -7.50 -17.44 0.89
CA LYS A 56 -8.87 -17.81 1.28
C LYS A 56 -9.94 -17.23 0.35
N MET A 57 -9.82 -15.96 -0.03
CA MET A 57 -10.80 -15.32 -0.93
C MET A 57 -10.75 -15.93 -2.34
N LEU A 58 -9.56 -16.23 -2.84
CA LEU A 58 -9.37 -16.89 -4.14
C LEU A 58 -9.93 -18.32 -4.14
N ASP A 59 -9.69 -19.08 -3.07
CA ASP A 59 -10.22 -20.45 -2.89
C ASP A 59 -11.76 -20.47 -2.81
N GLU A 60 -12.37 -19.39 -2.29
CA GLU A 60 -13.82 -19.17 -2.30
C GLU A 60 -14.35 -18.76 -3.69
N GLY A 61 -13.51 -18.70 -4.72
CA GLY A 61 -13.86 -18.31 -6.08
C GLY A 61 -14.14 -16.81 -6.24
N LYS A 62 -13.67 -15.97 -5.31
CA LYS A 62 -13.87 -14.51 -5.36
C LYS A 62 -12.72 -13.81 -6.06
N ASN A 63 -13.04 -12.75 -6.79
CA ASN A 63 -12.03 -11.82 -7.29
C ASN A 63 -11.49 -10.98 -6.14
N VAL A 64 -10.16 -10.89 -6.05
CA VAL A 64 -9.46 -10.05 -5.06
C VAL A 64 -8.94 -8.80 -5.75
N ILE A 65 -9.36 -7.64 -5.25
CA ILE A 65 -8.82 -6.34 -5.67
C ILE A 65 -7.76 -5.93 -4.65
N LEU A 66 -6.56 -5.61 -5.15
CA LEU A 66 -5.45 -5.11 -4.35
C LEU A 66 -5.23 -3.62 -4.69
N GLU A 67 -5.34 -2.76 -3.69
CA GLU A 67 -4.95 -1.35 -3.77
C GLU A 67 -3.58 -1.20 -3.09
N ILE A 68 -2.51 -1.22 -3.89
CA ILE A 68 -1.11 -1.26 -3.42
C ILE A 68 -0.25 -0.26 -4.19
N ASP A 69 0.91 0.10 -3.62
CA ASP A 69 1.88 0.95 -4.31
C ASP A 69 2.63 0.18 -5.42
N ILE A 70 3.42 0.89 -6.22
CA ILE A 70 4.12 0.31 -7.37
C ILE A 70 5.11 -0.77 -6.96
N GLN A 71 5.82 -0.61 -5.83
CA GLN A 71 6.78 -1.61 -5.37
C GLN A 71 6.06 -2.90 -4.98
N GLY A 72 4.92 -2.78 -4.28
CA GLY A 72 4.04 -3.92 -3.98
C GLY A 72 3.52 -4.59 -5.26
N ALA A 73 3.03 -3.79 -6.21
CA ALA A 73 2.50 -4.31 -7.48
C ALA A 73 3.55 -5.09 -8.29
N LEU A 74 4.79 -4.60 -8.34
CA LEU A 74 5.89 -5.31 -9.02
C LEU A 74 6.18 -6.66 -8.35
N LYS A 75 6.19 -6.72 -7.01
CA LYS A 75 6.37 -7.99 -6.27
C LYS A 75 5.21 -8.96 -6.50
N VAL A 76 3.97 -8.47 -6.57
CA VAL A 76 2.81 -9.32 -6.90
C VAL A 76 2.94 -9.86 -8.32
N LYS A 77 3.39 -9.04 -9.27
CA LYS A 77 3.59 -9.44 -10.67
C LYS A 77 4.61 -10.57 -10.84
N GLU A 78 5.60 -10.66 -9.96
CA GLU A 78 6.55 -11.79 -9.95
C GLU A 78 5.90 -13.11 -9.51
N LYS A 79 4.85 -13.05 -8.67
CA LYS A 79 4.19 -14.23 -8.09
C LYS A 79 2.89 -14.62 -8.79
N ALA A 80 2.13 -13.65 -9.30
CA ALA A 80 0.80 -13.84 -9.86
C ALA A 80 0.81 -13.54 -11.37
N THR A 81 1.10 -14.58 -12.17
CA THR A 81 1.24 -14.47 -13.63
C THR A 81 -0.06 -14.14 -14.35
N ASP A 82 -1.21 -14.47 -13.75
CA ASP A 82 -2.54 -14.28 -14.33
C ASP A 82 -3.25 -13.02 -13.80
N GLY A 83 -2.54 -12.18 -13.03
CA GLY A 83 -3.08 -10.96 -12.45
C GLY A 83 -3.36 -9.86 -13.50
N VAL A 84 -4.43 -9.10 -13.28
CA VAL A 84 -4.71 -7.87 -14.05
C VAL A 84 -4.12 -6.67 -13.30
N PHE A 85 -3.19 -5.97 -13.94
CA PHE A 85 -2.49 -4.83 -13.34
C PHE A 85 -2.94 -3.52 -13.99
N ILE A 86 -3.45 -2.61 -13.17
CA ILE A 86 -3.94 -1.29 -13.60
C ILE A 86 -3.13 -0.23 -12.88
N PHE A 87 -2.38 0.58 -13.63
CA PHE A 87 -1.66 1.73 -13.09
C PHE A 87 -2.47 3.02 -13.27
N ILE A 88 -2.75 3.72 -12.17
CA ILE A 88 -3.57 4.93 -12.18
C ILE A 88 -2.67 6.17 -12.13
N LEU A 89 -2.60 6.88 -13.25
CA LEU A 89 -1.83 8.12 -13.35
C LEU A 89 -2.65 9.33 -12.88
N PRO A 90 -2.02 10.31 -12.18
CA PRO A 90 -2.63 11.62 -11.99
C PRO A 90 -2.70 12.36 -13.34
N PRO A 91 -3.65 13.29 -13.54
CA PRO A 91 -3.75 14.05 -14.78
C PRO A 91 -2.56 15.01 -14.99
N SER A 92 -1.88 15.41 -13.91
CA SER A 92 -0.61 16.14 -13.94
C SER A 92 0.12 16.02 -12.61
N MET A 93 1.42 16.31 -12.60
CA MET A 93 2.21 16.39 -11.36
C MET A 93 1.71 17.49 -10.42
N GLU A 94 1.26 18.63 -10.97
CA GLU A 94 0.71 19.72 -10.16
C GLU A 94 -0.57 19.28 -9.43
N GLU A 95 -1.47 18.58 -10.12
CA GLU A 95 -2.69 18.03 -9.50
C GLU A 95 -2.36 17.03 -8.38
N LEU A 96 -1.37 16.16 -8.60
CA LEU A 96 -0.90 15.24 -7.55
C LEU A 96 -0.43 16.00 -6.31
N LYS A 97 0.39 17.05 -6.48
CA LYS A 97 0.88 17.89 -5.39
C LYS A 97 -0.29 18.54 -4.63
N GLN A 98 -1.25 19.14 -5.33
CA GLN A 98 -2.41 19.77 -4.72
C GLN A 98 -3.26 18.77 -3.91
N ARG A 99 -3.46 17.55 -4.42
CA ARG A 99 -4.16 16.48 -3.68
C ARG A 99 -3.43 16.07 -2.39
N ILE A 100 -2.10 15.98 -2.42
CA ILE A 100 -1.29 15.67 -1.24
C ILE A 100 -1.44 16.79 -0.19
N ILE A 101 -1.35 18.06 -0.59
CA ILE A 101 -1.52 19.22 0.31
C ILE A 101 -2.92 19.20 0.94
N LYS A 102 -3.96 19.06 0.12
CA LYS A 102 -5.37 19.09 0.56
C LYS A 102 -5.69 18.00 1.59
N ARG A 103 -4.95 16.90 1.60
CA ARG A 103 -5.13 15.81 2.58
C ARG A 103 -4.75 16.23 4.01
N GLY A 104 -4.01 17.33 4.18
CA GLY A 104 -3.80 18.00 5.48
C GLY A 104 -3.08 17.19 6.57
N SER A 105 -2.48 16.06 6.21
CA SER A 105 -1.86 15.10 7.15
C SER A 105 -0.35 14.97 6.96
N GLU A 106 0.25 15.85 6.16
CA GLU A 106 1.65 15.76 5.73
C GLU A 106 2.43 17.00 6.17
N THR A 107 3.70 16.82 6.53
CA THR A 107 4.63 17.94 6.75
C THR A 107 5.22 18.38 5.40
N PRO A 108 5.83 19.59 5.31
CA PRO A 108 6.53 20.02 4.10
C PRO A 108 7.58 19.01 3.62
N GLU A 109 8.29 18.37 4.54
CA GLU A 109 9.33 17.37 4.25
C GLU A 109 8.73 16.06 3.73
N SER A 110 7.65 15.56 4.36
CA SER A 110 6.98 14.34 3.90
C SER A 110 6.33 14.54 2.54
N LEU A 111 5.78 15.74 2.29
CA LEU A 111 5.24 16.13 0.99
C LEU A 111 6.31 16.11 -0.11
N MET A 112 7.47 16.71 0.14
CA MET A 112 8.57 16.71 -0.84
C MET A 112 9.08 15.30 -1.14
N THR A 113 9.13 14.44 -0.11
CA THR A 113 9.54 13.04 -0.25
C THR A 113 8.55 12.30 -1.15
N ARG A 114 7.24 12.42 -0.88
CA ARG A 114 6.17 11.82 -1.67
C ARG A 114 6.17 12.27 -3.12
N PHE A 115 6.30 13.59 -3.33
CA PHE A 115 6.30 14.16 -4.66
C PHE A 115 7.48 13.64 -5.50
N LYS A 116 8.68 13.55 -4.92
CA LYS A 116 9.87 13.00 -5.60
C LYS A 116 9.72 11.52 -5.93
N SER A 117 9.18 10.71 -5.03
CA SER A 117 8.94 9.30 -5.30
C SER A 117 7.94 9.11 -6.44
N ALA A 118 6.80 9.79 -6.39
CA ALA A 118 5.79 9.70 -7.45
C ALA A 118 6.34 10.14 -8.82
N TYR A 119 7.23 11.14 -8.86
CA TYR A 119 7.88 11.54 -10.11
C TYR A 119 8.76 10.42 -10.71
N LYS A 120 9.54 9.72 -9.88
CA LYS A 120 10.39 8.58 -10.29
C LYS A 120 9.59 7.34 -10.68
N GLU A 121 8.41 7.21 -10.11
CA GLU A 121 7.49 6.13 -10.42
C GLU A 121 6.84 6.27 -11.81
N ILE A 122 6.73 7.52 -12.29
CA ILE A 122 6.09 7.87 -13.57
C ILE A 122 7.11 7.99 -14.72
N ASN A 123 8.38 8.34 -14.44
CA ASN A 123 9.43 8.62 -15.43
C ASN A 123 10.64 7.71 -15.26
#